data_AF-A0A9X3SEA6-F1
#
_entry.id   AF-A0A9X3SEA6-F1
#
_cell.length_a   1.000
_cell.length_b   1.000
_cell.length_c   1.000
_cell.angle_alpha   90.00
_cell.angle_beta   90.00
_cell.angle_gamma   90.00
#
_symmetry.space_group_name_H-M   'P 1'
#
loop_
_entity.id
_entity.type
_entity.pdbx_description
1 polymer ?
#
loop_
_entity_poly.entity_id
_entity_poly.type
_entity_poly.pdbx_seq_one_letter_code
_entity_poly.pdbx_strand_id
1 'polypeptide(L)'
;MTDEVLVAIATARAFTRAAEAQRTVLVLDRPGQEPTMVEVDEWLDAEITEDEDVTAVPHTTAVESPAKPLPEIRPAPASAISIDTETGELAAPLGAIEHLAASVLALATAFGGRTVASVEFATRDPETPITLAARAGERVVLAAGDEQFEL
;
A
#
# COMPACT_ATOMS: atom_id res chain seq x y z
N MET A 1 -9.67 13.36 -14.06
CA MET A 1 -8.54 12.97 -13.20
C MET A 1 -7.66 14.18 -12.95
N THR A 2 -7.40 14.52 -11.69
CA THR A 2 -6.53 15.64 -11.31
C THR A 2 -5.04 15.24 -11.38
N ASP A 3 -4.14 16.21 -11.40
CA ASP A 3 -2.69 15.95 -11.38
C ASP A 3 -2.26 15.18 -10.12
N GLU A 4 -2.90 15.48 -8.97
CA GLU A 4 -2.68 14.75 -7.71
C GLU A 4 -3.00 13.26 -7.82
N VAL A 5 -4.13 12.91 -8.45
CA VAL A 5 -4.54 11.51 -8.66
C VAL A 5 -3.60 10.82 -9.66
N LEU A 6 -3.16 11.50 -10.72
CA LEU A 6 -2.15 10.95 -11.65
C LEU A 6 -0.83 10.66 -10.93
N VAL A 7 -0.36 11.58 -10.07
CA VAL A 7 0.81 11.37 -9.22
C VAL A 7 0.60 10.20 -8.25
N ALA A 8 -0.61 10.06 -7.69
CA ALA A 8 -0.95 8.94 -6.82
C ALA A 8 -0.88 7.59 -7.53
N ILE A 9 -1.43 7.47 -8.74
CA ILE A 9 -1.33 6.26 -9.55
C ILE A 9 0.12 5.95 -9.89
N ALA A 10 0.88 6.95 -10.36
CA ALA A 10 2.30 6.76 -10.68
C ALA A 10 3.09 6.28 -9.45
N THR A 11 2.82 6.86 -8.28
CA THR A 11 3.49 6.53 -7.02
C THR A 11 3.09 5.13 -6.53
N ALA A 12 1.80 4.79 -6.53
CA ALA A 12 1.30 3.48 -6.11
C ALA A 12 1.80 2.37 -7.04
N ARG A 13 1.86 2.58 -8.35
CA ARG A 13 2.48 1.63 -9.30
C ARG A 13 3.97 1.43 -9.05
N ALA A 14 4.70 2.53 -8.80
CA ALA A 14 6.13 2.47 -8.50
C ALA A 14 6.38 1.72 -7.17
N PHE A 15 5.58 2.00 -6.15
CA PHE A 15 5.64 1.33 -4.86
C PHE A 15 5.32 -0.16 -4.98
N THR A 16 4.18 -0.51 -5.60
CA THR A 16 3.72 -1.90 -5.76
C THR A 16 4.79 -2.76 -6.42
N ARG A 17 5.38 -2.25 -7.51
CA ARG A 17 6.49 -2.93 -8.20
C ARG A 17 7.73 -3.09 -7.32
N ALA A 18 8.14 -2.04 -6.62
CA ALA A 18 9.37 -2.04 -5.83
C ALA A 18 9.26 -2.87 -4.54
N ALA A 19 8.06 -2.92 -3.96
CA ALA A 19 7.76 -3.64 -2.74
C ALA A 19 7.33 -5.09 -2.98
N GLU A 20 7.13 -5.49 -4.25
CA GLU A 20 6.52 -6.76 -4.64
C GLU A 20 5.17 -7.00 -3.94
N ALA A 21 4.38 -5.92 -3.81
CA ALA A 21 3.08 -5.95 -3.15
C ALA A 21 2.01 -6.58 -4.05
N GLN A 22 1.04 -7.27 -3.44
CA GLN A 22 -0.12 -7.82 -4.13
C GLN A 22 -1.15 -6.74 -4.44
N ARG A 23 -1.29 -5.78 -3.54
CA ARG A 23 -2.25 -4.68 -3.64
C ARG A 23 -1.77 -3.47 -2.85
N THR A 24 -1.89 -2.29 -3.43
CA THR A 24 -1.62 -1.00 -2.77
C THR A 24 -2.86 -0.13 -2.88
N VAL A 25 -3.40 0.31 -1.75
CA VAL A 25 -4.54 1.23 -1.66
C VAL A 25 -4.08 2.53 -1.00
N LEU A 26 -4.37 3.65 -1.65
CA LEU A 26 -4.20 5.01 -1.13
C LEU A 26 -5.57 5.64 -0.96
N VAL A 27 -5.87 6.17 0.23
CA VAL A 27 -7.03 7.05 0.45
C VAL A 27 -6.50 8.45 0.65
N LEU A 28 -6.57 9.27 -0.39
CA LEU A 28 -6.00 10.61 -0.43
C LEU A 28 -6.87 11.60 0.34
N ASP A 29 -6.30 12.28 1.34
CA ASP A 29 -6.96 13.40 2.01
C ASP A 29 -6.90 14.65 1.14
N ARG A 30 -8.05 15.15 0.70
CA ARG A 30 -8.16 16.31 -0.18
C ARG A 30 -8.87 17.43 0.57
N PRO A 31 -8.16 18.42 1.13
CA PRO A 31 -8.77 19.45 1.97
C PRO A 31 -9.92 20.18 1.25
N GLY A 32 -11.12 20.11 1.84
CA GLY A 32 -12.33 20.72 1.29
C GLY A 32 -12.99 19.93 0.15
N GLN A 33 -12.57 18.69 -0.09
CA GLN A 33 -13.13 17.76 -1.09
C GLN A 33 -13.35 16.39 -0.45
N GLU A 34 -14.11 15.53 -1.11
CA GLU A 34 -14.23 14.13 -0.71
C GLU A 34 -12.89 13.39 -0.94
N PRO A 35 -12.54 12.41 -0.08
CA PRO A 35 -11.35 11.60 -0.28
C PRO A 35 -11.40 10.84 -1.61
N THR A 36 -10.25 10.68 -2.26
CA THR A 36 -10.14 9.85 -3.46
C THR A 36 -9.38 8.58 -3.11
N MET A 37 -9.94 7.44 -3.46
CA MET A 37 -9.24 6.16 -3.34
C MET A 37 -8.52 5.84 -4.65
N VAL A 38 -7.26 5.44 -4.55
CA VAL A 38 -6.48 4.89 -5.65
C VAL A 38 -6.00 3.51 -5.22
N GLU A 39 -6.43 2.50 -5.94
CA GLU A 39 -6.03 1.12 -5.76
C GLU A 39 -5.17 0.67 -6.93
N VAL A 40 -4.11 -0.10 -6.65
CA VAL A 40 -3.23 -0.70 -7.65
C VAL A 40 -2.99 -2.15 -7.26
N ASP A 41 -3.22 -3.07 -8.20
CA ASP A 41 -2.95 -4.50 -8.01
C ASP A 41 -1.52 -4.91 -8.43
N GLU A 42 -1.18 -6.18 -8.26
CA GLU A 42 0.13 -6.74 -8.64
C GLU A 42 0.44 -6.65 -10.15
N TRP A 43 -0.59 -6.55 -10.99
CA TRP A 43 -0.45 -6.34 -12.44
C TRP A 43 -0.32 -4.87 -12.82
N LEU A 44 -0.39 -3.98 -11.82
CA LEU A 44 -0.28 -2.52 -11.92
C LEU A 44 -1.48 -1.87 -12.63
N ASP A 45 -2.57 -2.61 -12.79
CA ASP A 45 -3.86 -2.04 -13.14
C ASP A 45 -4.34 -1.23 -11.93
N ALA A 46 -4.92 -0.06 -12.21
CA ALA A 46 -5.34 0.86 -11.16
C ALA A 46 -6.84 1.12 -11.22
N GLU A 47 -7.45 1.29 -10.06
CA GLU A 47 -8.83 1.75 -9.93
C GLU A 47 -8.86 3.03 -9.11
N ILE A 48 -9.64 3.99 -9.57
CA ILE A 48 -9.86 5.26 -8.89
C ILE A 48 -11.31 5.28 -8.44
N THR A 49 -11.56 5.51 -7.15
CA THR A 49 -12.89 5.78 -6.63
C THR A 49 -12.97 7.22 -6.16
N GLU A 50 -13.85 7.98 -6.80
CA GLU A 50 -14.28 9.33 -6.39
C GLU A 50 -15.79 9.24 -6.13
N ASP A 51 -16.22 9.48 -4.90
CA ASP A 51 -17.61 9.30 -4.45
C ASP A 51 -18.13 7.86 -4.73
N GLU A 52 -19.11 7.69 -5.64
CA GLU A 52 -19.64 6.39 -6.09
C GLU A 52 -19.08 5.96 -7.47
N ASP A 53 -18.30 6.82 -8.13
CA ASP A 53 -17.77 6.57 -9.47
C ASP A 53 -16.44 5.82 -9.42
N VAL A 54 -16.35 4.73 -10.19
CA VAL A 54 -15.13 3.93 -10.33
C VAL A 54 -14.56 4.07 -11.74
N THR A 55 -13.30 4.48 -11.83
CA THR A 55 -12.57 4.60 -13.10
C THR A 55 -11.38 3.63 -13.11
N ALA A 56 -11.41 2.67 -14.05
CA ALA A 56 -10.29 1.78 -14.30
C ALA A 56 -9.21 2.45 -15.17
N VAL A 57 -7.95 2.30 -14.79
CA VAL A 57 -6.77 2.78 -15.49
C VAL A 57 -5.83 1.60 -15.71
N PRO A 58 -5.86 0.97 -16.91
CA PRO A 58 -4.97 -0.15 -17.22
C PRO A 58 -3.49 0.20 -17.07
N HIS A 59 -2.64 -0.76 -16.72
CA HIS A 59 -1.19 -0.60 -16.60
C HIS A 59 -0.53 -0.11 -17.90
N THR A 60 -1.18 -0.38 -19.05
CA THR A 60 -0.75 0.08 -20.39
C THR A 60 -1.07 1.55 -20.64
N THR A 61 -1.95 2.17 -19.85
CA THR A 61 -2.21 3.61 -19.93
C THR A 61 -1.02 4.37 -19.37
N ALA A 62 -0.39 5.19 -20.23
CA ALA A 62 0.70 6.06 -19.84
C ALA A 62 0.21 7.12 -18.84
N VAL A 63 0.91 7.22 -17.72
CA VAL A 63 0.74 8.27 -16.71
C VAL A 63 1.96 9.17 -16.80
N GLU A 64 1.79 10.40 -17.31
CA GLU A 64 2.89 11.32 -17.58
C GLU A 64 3.39 12.06 -16.33
N SER A 65 2.72 11.89 -15.19
CA SER A 65 3.13 12.48 -13.91
C SER A 65 4.22 11.64 -13.24
N PRO A 66 5.29 12.27 -12.69
CA PRO A 66 6.32 11.55 -11.97
C PRO A 66 5.79 11.00 -10.64
N ALA A 67 6.23 9.79 -10.27
CA ALA A 67 6.01 9.26 -8.93
C ALA A 67 6.67 10.18 -7.88
N LYS A 68 6.05 10.29 -6.70
CA LYS A 68 6.68 10.96 -5.56
C LYS A 68 7.95 10.19 -5.15
N PRO A 69 9.00 10.90 -4.71
CA PRO A 69 10.19 10.24 -4.19
C PRO A 69 9.85 9.50 -2.90
N LEU A 70 10.22 8.23 -2.83
CA LEU A 70 10.09 7.40 -1.64
C LEU A 70 11.49 6.91 -1.23
N PRO A 71 11.69 6.56 0.06
CA PRO A 71 12.88 5.85 0.49
C PRO A 71 13.09 4.55 -0.30
N GLU A 72 14.31 4.01 -0.26
CA GLU A 72 14.60 2.71 -0.88
C GLU A 72 13.74 1.61 -0.26
N ILE A 73 13.03 0.86 -1.11
CA ILE A 73 12.18 -0.25 -0.72
C ILE A 73 12.95 -1.54 -0.99
N ARG A 74 13.11 -2.36 0.05
CA ARG A 74 13.71 -3.69 -0.04
C ARG A 74 12.58 -4.69 0.15
N PRO A 75 12.14 -5.39 -0.91
CA PRO A 75 11.07 -6.37 -0.78
C PRO A 75 11.53 -7.54 0.10
N ALA A 76 10.58 -8.17 0.77
CA ALA A 76 10.79 -9.42 1.46
C ALA A 76 10.08 -10.53 0.65
N PRO A 77 10.81 -11.57 0.20
CA PRO A 77 10.17 -12.64 -0.56
C PRO A 77 9.04 -13.28 0.25
N ALA A 78 7.92 -13.59 -0.39
CA ALA A 78 6.75 -14.21 0.25
C ALA A 78 7.13 -15.45 1.09
N SER A 79 8.03 -16.30 0.56
CA SER A 79 8.52 -17.51 1.23
C SER A 79 9.23 -17.26 2.57
N ALA A 80 9.69 -16.03 2.81
CA ALA A 80 10.39 -15.63 4.02
C ALA A 80 9.45 -15.15 5.14
N ILE A 81 8.18 -14.83 4.82
CA ILE A 81 7.17 -14.37 5.78
C ILE A 81 6.18 -15.50 6.03
N SER A 82 5.86 -15.78 7.29
CA SER A 82 4.73 -16.65 7.65
C SER A 82 4.05 -16.11 8.89
N ILE A 83 2.73 -16.20 8.92
CA ILE A 83 1.91 -15.80 10.05
C ILE A 83 1.00 -16.95 10.45
N ASP A 84 0.88 -17.18 11.75
CA ASP A 84 -0.19 -17.97 12.33
C ASP A 84 -1.28 -17.01 12.81
N THR A 85 -2.43 -17.04 12.15
CA THR A 85 -3.54 -16.14 12.45
C THR A 85 -4.30 -16.49 13.74
N GLU A 86 -4.17 -17.72 14.25
CA GLU A 86 -4.79 -18.12 15.52
C GLU A 86 -3.98 -17.58 16.71
N THR A 87 -2.65 -17.60 16.60
CA THR A 87 -1.75 -17.19 17.70
C THR A 87 -1.20 -15.77 17.54
N GLY A 88 -1.26 -15.21 16.34
CA GLY A 88 -0.60 -13.95 15.98
C GLY A 88 0.93 -14.08 15.84
N GLU A 89 1.47 -15.30 15.82
CA GLU A 89 2.91 -15.51 15.66
C GLU A 89 3.35 -15.18 14.24
N LEU A 90 4.22 -14.16 14.11
CA LEU A 90 4.80 -13.72 12.85
C LEU A 90 6.28 -14.10 12.78
N ALA A 91 6.66 -14.83 11.74
CA ALA A 91 8.04 -15.16 11.42
C ALA A 91 8.47 -14.48 10.12
N ALA A 92 9.55 -13.72 10.18
CA ALA A 92 10.15 -13.02 9.05
C ALA A 92 11.65 -12.79 9.28
N PRO A 93 12.44 -12.46 8.24
CA PRO A 93 13.80 -11.99 8.45
C PRO A 93 13.82 -10.76 9.36
N LEU A 94 14.85 -10.66 10.20
CA LEU A 94 14.97 -9.55 11.14
C LEU A 94 14.94 -8.21 10.40
N GLY A 95 14.07 -7.31 10.85
CA GLY A 95 13.89 -5.98 10.26
C GLY A 95 13.09 -5.95 8.95
N ALA A 96 12.66 -7.09 8.39
CA ALA A 96 11.87 -7.11 7.16
C ALA A 96 10.51 -6.42 7.36
N ILE A 97 9.78 -6.78 8.42
CA ILE A 97 8.46 -6.21 8.72
C ILE A 97 8.57 -4.73 9.10
N GLU A 98 9.57 -4.36 9.89
CA GLU A 98 9.86 -2.96 10.23
C GLU A 98 10.18 -2.13 8.98
N HIS A 99 10.98 -2.67 8.06
CA HIS A 99 11.30 -2.00 6.80
C HIS A 99 10.06 -1.82 5.92
N LEU A 100 9.21 -2.84 5.79
CA LEU A 100 7.96 -2.74 5.03
C LEU A 100 7.00 -1.74 5.68
N ALA A 101 6.81 -1.79 7.00
CA ALA A 101 5.98 -0.85 7.75
C ALA A 101 6.45 0.61 7.58
N ALA A 102 7.76 0.86 7.69
CA ALA A 102 8.35 2.16 7.44
C ALA A 102 8.14 2.63 5.99
N SER A 103 8.21 1.71 5.02
CA SER A 103 7.97 2.00 3.60
C SER A 103 6.52 2.39 3.34
N VAL A 104 5.55 1.68 3.93
CA VAL A 104 4.11 2.00 3.82
C VAL A 104 3.78 3.32 4.51
N LEU A 105 4.39 3.60 5.67
CA LEU A 105 4.25 4.89 6.34
C LEU A 105 4.84 6.04 5.50
N ALA A 106 6.00 5.83 4.86
CA ALA A 106 6.59 6.81 3.96
C ALA A 106 5.68 7.09 2.76
N LEU A 107 5.04 6.06 2.20
CA LEU A 107 4.05 6.19 1.13
C LEU A 107 2.87 7.07 1.55
N ALA A 108 2.24 6.79 2.70
CA ALA A 108 1.14 7.62 3.23
C ALA A 108 1.59 9.08 3.48
N THR A 109 2.79 9.24 4.06
CA THR A 109 3.36 10.55 4.41
C THR A 109 3.67 11.40 3.17
N ALA A 110 3.99 10.79 2.03
CA ALA A 110 4.34 11.51 0.80
C ALA A 110 3.18 12.38 0.25
N PHE A 111 1.94 12.00 0.56
CA PHE A 111 0.74 12.77 0.19
C PHE A 111 0.26 13.69 1.31
N GLY A 112 0.67 13.41 2.56
CA GLY A 112 0.39 14.26 3.71
C GLY A 112 -1.08 14.25 4.14
N GLY A 113 -1.45 15.22 4.99
CA GLY A 113 -2.80 15.31 5.55
C GLY A 113 -3.19 14.04 6.33
N ARG A 114 -4.43 13.60 6.16
CA ARG A 114 -4.99 12.37 6.73
C ARG A 114 -4.91 11.18 5.76
N THR A 115 -4.03 11.24 4.76
CA THR A 115 -3.87 10.17 3.77
C THR A 115 -3.50 8.85 4.44
N VAL A 116 -4.15 7.78 4.00
CA VAL A 116 -3.90 6.41 4.46
C VAL A 116 -3.30 5.62 3.31
N ALA A 117 -2.28 4.81 3.62
CA ALA A 117 -1.81 3.75 2.74
C ALA A 117 -2.11 2.39 3.37
N SER A 118 -2.67 1.47 2.59
CA SER A 118 -2.88 0.08 2.98
C SER A 118 -2.27 -0.82 1.91
N VAL A 119 -1.35 -1.69 2.28
CA VAL A 119 -0.60 -2.51 1.33
C VAL A 119 -0.64 -3.97 1.75
N GLU A 120 -1.05 -4.83 0.83
CA GLU A 120 -1.08 -6.27 0.98
C GLU A 120 0.19 -6.91 0.43
N PHE A 121 0.78 -7.82 1.20
CA PHE A 121 1.96 -8.58 0.86
C PHE A 121 1.69 -10.07 0.97
N ALA A 122 2.16 -10.81 -0.03
CA ALA A 122 2.12 -12.26 0.00
C ALA A 122 2.96 -12.82 1.15
N THR A 123 2.50 -13.90 1.76
CA THR A 123 3.30 -14.71 2.69
C THR A 123 3.57 -16.09 2.11
N ARG A 124 4.25 -16.95 2.87
CA ARG A 124 4.54 -18.33 2.49
C ARG A 124 3.26 -19.11 2.20
N ASP A 125 2.19 -18.80 2.93
CA ASP A 125 0.86 -19.33 2.65
C ASP A 125 0.07 -18.27 1.86
N PRO A 126 -0.24 -18.54 0.57
CA PRO A 126 -0.94 -17.58 -0.28
C PRO A 126 -2.37 -17.27 0.19
N GLU A 127 -2.96 -18.12 1.03
CA GLU A 127 -4.31 -17.89 1.58
C GLU A 127 -4.30 -16.93 2.80
N THR A 128 -3.11 -16.60 3.31
CA THR A 128 -2.94 -15.69 4.45
C THR A 128 -1.95 -14.58 4.13
N PRO A 129 -2.30 -13.63 3.24
CA PRO A 129 -1.50 -12.42 3.05
C PRO A 129 -1.51 -11.57 4.33
N ILE A 130 -0.51 -10.70 4.47
CA ILE A 130 -0.51 -9.66 5.51
C ILE A 130 -0.81 -8.31 4.89
N THR A 131 -1.58 -7.48 5.58
CA THR A 131 -1.81 -6.08 5.20
C THR A 131 -1.13 -5.16 6.20
N LEU A 132 -0.36 -4.20 5.70
CA LEU A 132 0.16 -3.09 6.51
C LEU A 132 -0.62 -1.82 6.19
N ALA A 133 -1.21 -1.21 7.21
CA ALA A 133 -1.94 0.05 7.11
C ALA A 133 -1.21 1.15 7.89
N ALA A 134 -1.01 2.31 7.27
CA ALA A 134 -0.30 3.42 7.86
C ALA A 134 -0.95 4.78 7.56
N ARG A 135 -0.85 5.67 8.54
CA ARG A 135 -1.18 7.09 8.44
C ARG A 135 -0.17 7.91 9.23
N ALA A 136 0.14 9.11 8.75
CA ALA A 136 1.06 10.02 9.45
C ALA A 136 0.55 10.34 10.87
N GLY A 137 1.43 10.18 11.86
CA GLY A 137 1.11 10.43 13.27
C GLY A 137 0.47 9.26 14.02
N GLU A 138 0.27 8.12 13.36
CA GLU A 138 -0.30 6.91 13.95
C GLU A 138 0.66 5.73 13.88
N ARG A 139 0.40 4.70 14.69
CA ARG A 139 1.12 3.43 14.60
C ARG A 139 0.71 2.70 13.33
N VAL A 140 1.66 1.99 12.73
CA VAL A 140 1.36 1.09 11.62
C VAL A 140 0.64 -0.13 12.20
N VAL A 141 -0.44 -0.54 11.54
CA VAL A 141 -1.20 -1.74 11.89
C VAL A 141 -0.87 -2.84 10.89
N LEU A 142 -0.59 -4.04 11.37
CA LEU A 142 -0.50 -5.26 10.60
C LEU A 142 -1.80 -6.04 10.78
N ALA A 143 -2.45 -6.43 9.68
CA ALA A 143 -3.59 -7.32 9.69
C ALA A 143 -3.27 -8.63 8.96
N ALA A 144 -3.88 -9.73 9.37
CA ALA A 144 -3.77 -11.03 8.71
C ALA A 144 -5.07 -11.82 8.91
N GLY A 145 -5.73 -12.19 7.82
CA GLY A 145 -7.10 -12.69 7.89
C GLY A 145 -8.03 -11.64 8.51
N ASP A 146 -8.79 -12.02 9.54
CA ASP A 146 -9.72 -11.15 10.26
C ASP A 146 -9.10 -10.46 11.51
N GLU A 147 -7.81 -10.70 11.78
CA GLU A 147 -7.12 -10.23 13.00
C GLU A 147 -6.20 -9.02 12.74
N GLN A 148 -5.99 -8.17 13.77
CA GLN A 148 -5.19 -6.93 13.68
C GLN A 148 -4.19 -6.80 14.84
N PHE A 149 -2.99 -6.30 14.54
CA PHE A 149 -1.85 -6.19 15.45
C PHE A 149 -1.13 -4.84 15.25
N GLU A 150 -0.81 -4.11 16.32
CA GLU A 150 -0.01 -2.86 16.23
C GLU A 150 1.49 -3.15 16.17
N LEU A 151 2.22 -2.39 15.34
CA LEU A 151 3.69 -2.43 15.22
C LEU A 151 4.39 -1.27 15.94
#